data_AF-A0A168Y4P3-F1
#
_entry.id   AF-A0A168Y4P3-F1
#
_cell.length_a   1.000
_cell.length_b   1.000
_cell.length_c   1.000
_cell.angle_alpha   90.00
_cell.angle_beta   90.00
_cell.angle_gamma   90.00
#
_symmetry.space_group_name_H-M   'P 1'
#
loop_
_entity.id
_entity.type
_entity.pdbx_description
1 polymer ?
#
loop_
_entity_poly.entity_id
_entity_poly.type
_entity_poly.pdbx_seq_one_letter_code
_entity_poly.pdbx_strand_id
1 'polypeptide(L)'
;MDDHAPDHVRAFIARTRVAEMKSRGWRVLGPVEEGSMLMEGPMLASRPTVFQVPIGGLFDDLVARALERADARDRMDARRAA
;
A
#
# COMPACT_ATOMS: atom_id res chain seq x y z
N MET A 1 14.03 -28.08 -22.47
CA MET A 1 13.31 -26.82 -22.69
C MET A 1 12.77 -26.46 -21.33
N ASP A 2 13.60 -25.77 -20.55
CA ASP A 2 13.35 -25.50 -19.14
C ASP A 2 12.18 -24.55 -18.99
N ASP A 3 11.08 -25.09 -18.47
CA ASP A 3 9.87 -24.37 -18.09
C ASP A 3 10.14 -23.59 -16.80
N HIS A 4 11.03 -22.60 -16.88
CA HIS A 4 11.28 -21.65 -15.80
C HIS A 4 10.15 -20.62 -15.81
N ALA A 5 9.00 -20.99 -15.23
CA ALA A 5 8.16 -19.98 -14.60
C ALA A 5 9.07 -19.10 -13.73
N PRO A 6 8.96 -17.76 -13.77
CA PRO A 6 9.78 -16.93 -12.91
C PRO A 6 9.22 -17.02 -11.49
N ASP A 7 9.49 -18.13 -10.81
CA ASP A 7 9.10 -18.39 -9.43
C ASP A 7 9.70 -17.36 -8.46
N HIS A 8 10.65 -16.56 -8.94
CA HIS A 8 11.36 -15.54 -8.18
C HIS A 8 11.30 -14.19 -8.88
N VAL A 9 11.11 -13.14 -8.08
CA VAL A 9 11.05 -11.75 -8.51
C VAL A 9 12.18 -10.94 -7.87
N ARG A 10 12.67 -9.93 -8.59
CA ARG A 10 13.70 -9.00 -8.11
C ARG A 10 13.05 -7.68 -7.71
N ALA A 11 13.43 -7.15 -6.55
CA ALA A 11 12.90 -5.89 -6.06
C ALA A 11 13.95 -5.14 -5.22
N PHE A 12 13.84 -3.81 -5.19
CA PHE A 12 14.55 -2.96 -4.24
C PHE A 12 13.81 -2.99 -2.91
N ILE A 13 14.48 -3.49 -1.88
CA ILE A 13 13.95 -3.63 -0.52
C ILE A 13 14.59 -2.57 0.36
N ALA A 14 13.79 -1.82 1.11
CA ALA A 14 14.30 -0.87 2.10
C ALA A 14 15.28 -1.56 3.07
N ARG A 15 16.41 -0.93 3.39
CA ARG A 15 17.47 -1.50 4.24
C ARG A 15 16.94 -2.02 5.58
N THR A 16 15.96 -1.34 6.16
CA THR A 16 15.31 -1.72 7.43
C THR A 16 14.53 -3.03 7.35
N ARG A 17 14.14 -3.47 6.15
CA ARG A 17 13.34 -4.69 5.92
C ARG A 17 14.17 -5.88 5.44
N VAL A 18 15.47 -5.72 5.20
CA VAL A 18 16.33 -6.81 4.65
C VAL A 18 16.31 -8.07 5.54
N ALA A 19 16.37 -7.91 6.87
CA ALA A 19 16.32 -9.05 7.80
C ALA A 19 14.98 -9.80 7.73
N GLU A 20 13.87 -9.05 7.65
CA GLU A 20 12.52 -9.60 7.46
C GLU A 20 12.41 -10.33 6.11
N MET A 21 12.91 -9.74 5.04
CA MET A 21 12.83 -10.36 3.72
C MET A 21 13.69 -11.62 3.63
N LYS A 22 14.87 -11.65 4.28
CA LYS A 22 15.70 -12.85 4.38
C LYS A 22 14.98 -14.02 5.08
N SER A 23 14.24 -13.76 6.17
CA SER A 23 13.47 -14.83 6.84
C SER A 23 12.31 -15.36 5.99
N ARG A 24 11.83 -14.55 5.03
CA ARG A 24 10.84 -14.92 4.01
C ARG A 24 11.45 -15.57 2.76
N GLY A 25 12.72 -15.95 2.80
CA GLY A 25 13.40 -16.64 1.70
C GLY A 25 13.97 -15.73 0.61
N TRP A 26 14.06 -14.41 0.84
CA TRP A 26 14.69 -13.50 -0.11
C TRP A 26 16.22 -13.51 0.03
N ARG A 27 16.91 -13.45 -1.11
CA ARG A 27 18.36 -13.43 -1.27
C ARG A 27 18.81 -12.07 -1.77
N VAL A 28 19.98 -11.62 -1.32
CA VAL A 28 20.58 -10.35 -1.77
C VAL A 28 21.31 -10.59 -3.08
N LEU A 29 21.08 -9.73 -4.08
CA LEU A 29 21.70 -9.85 -5.40
C LEU A 29 22.79 -8.81 -5.69
N GLY A 30 22.79 -7.68 -4.99
CA GLY A 30 23.65 -6.55 -5.37
C GLY A 30 24.03 -5.66 -4.19
N PRO A 31 24.93 -4.69 -4.45
CA PRO A 31 25.40 -3.76 -3.45
C PRO A 31 24.23 -2.93 -2.88
N VAL A 32 24.43 -2.44 -1.66
CA VAL A 32 23.48 -1.53 -1.00
C VAL A 32 23.49 -0.21 -1.75
N GLU A 33 22.35 0.18 -2.30
CA GLU A 33 22.11 1.57 -2.72
C GLU A 33 21.55 2.37 -1.54
N GLU A 34 21.65 3.69 -1.56
CA GLU A 34 21.23 4.53 -0.43
C GLU A 34 19.78 4.23 0.00
N GLY A 35 19.65 3.63 1.19
CA GLY A 35 18.37 3.27 1.78
C GLY A 35 17.73 1.97 1.27
N SER A 36 18.26 1.31 0.24
CA SER A 36 17.66 0.11 -0.34
C SER A 36 18.66 -0.95 -0.84
N MET A 37 18.20 -2.19 -1.00
CA MET A 37 19.02 -3.32 -1.40
C MET A 37 18.28 -4.13 -2.47
N LEU A 38 18.97 -4.43 -3.56
CA LEU A 38 18.43 -5.31 -4.60
C LEU A 38 18.39 -6.75 -4.08
N MET A 39 17.19 -7.31 -3.99
CA MET A 39 16.94 -8.66 -3.51
C MET A 39 16.07 -9.45 -4.49
N GLU A 40 16.25 -10.76 -4.50
CA GLU A 40 15.46 -11.74 -5.24
C GLU A 40 14.78 -12.68 -4.27
N GLY A 41 13.48 -12.87 -4.39
CA GLY A 41 12.75 -13.78 -3.52
C GLY A 41 11.58 -14.42 -4.24
N PRO A 42 10.88 -15.35 -3.60
CA PRO A 42 9.75 -16.03 -4.20
C PRO A 42 8.73 -14.98 -4.66
N MET A 43 8.12 -15.22 -5.82
CA MET A 43 6.96 -14.48 -6.25
C MET A 43 5.91 -14.67 -5.15
N LEU A 44 5.78 -13.67 -4.28
CA LEU A 44 4.71 -13.61 -3.32
C LEU A 44 3.48 -13.54 -4.19
N ALA A 45 2.82 -14.69 -4.40
CA ALA A 45 1.54 -14.75 -5.08
C ALA A 45 0.73 -13.63 -4.46
N SER A 46 0.51 -12.58 -5.25
CA SER A 46 -0.10 -11.34 -4.80
C SER A 46 -1.47 -11.73 -4.32
N ARG A 47 -1.62 -12.12 -3.06
CA ARG A 47 -2.92 -12.22 -2.45
C ARG A 47 -3.23 -10.77 -2.19
N PRO A 48 -4.10 -10.12 -2.97
CA PRO A 48 -4.56 -8.79 -2.62
C PRO A 48 -5.60 -9.01 -1.53
N THR A 49 -5.23 -9.60 -0.39
CA THR A 49 -6.17 -9.92 0.68
C THR A 49 -6.63 -8.69 1.46
N VAL A 50 -6.22 -7.48 1.06
CA VAL A 50 -6.57 -6.25 1.76
C VAL A 50 -7.23 -5.21 0.83
N PHE A 51 -7.42 -5.51 -0.45
CA PHE A 51 -8.14 -4.63 -1.39
C PHE A 51 -9.35 -5.33 -2.04
N GLN A 52 -10.04 -6.18 -1.27
CA GLN A 52 -11.37 -6.71 -1.65
C GLN A 52 -12.54 -5.91 -1.04
N VAL A 53 -12.28 -4.72 -0.49
CA VAL A 53 -13.35 -3.73 -0.32
C VAL A 53 -13.34 -2.88 -1.59
N PRO A 54 -14.48 -2.71 -2.30
CA PRO A 54 -14.56 -1.72 -3.37
C PRO A 54 -14.06 -0.40 -2.81
N ILE A 55 -13.07 0.22 -3.46
CA ILE A 55 -12.39 1.45 -2.98
C ILE A 55 -13.40 2.53 -2.54
N GLY A 56 -14.62 2.52 -3.09
CA GLY A 56 -15.73 3.37 -2.67
C GLY A 56 -16.04 3.33 -1.17
N GLY A 57 -16.10 2.14 -0.55
CA GLY A 57 -16.53 2.00 0.85
C GLY A 57 -15.50 2.45 1.89
N LEU A 58 -14.23 2.61 1.50
CA LEU A 58 -13.16 2.97 2.43
C LEU A 58 -13.24 4.44 2.87
N PHE A 59 -13.77 5.29 2.00
CA PHE A 59 -13.82 6.74 2.21
C PHE A 59 -15.19 7.24 2.65
N ASP A 60 -16.19 6.37 2.76
CA ASP A 60 -17.57 6.75 3.10
C ASP A 60 -17.64 7.52 4.43
N ASP A 61 -16.89 7.10 5.45
CA ASP A 61 -16.82 7.81 6.74
C ASP A 61 -16.20 9.21 6.62
N LEU A 62 -15.21 9.38 5.73
CA LEU A 62 -14.58 10.68 5.48
C LEU A 62 -15.51 11.60 4.68
N VAL A 63 -16.21 11.06 3.68
CA VAL A 63 -17.20 11.77 2.87
C VAL A 63 -18.39 12.19 3.74
N ALA A 64 -18.92 11.30 4.58
CA ALA A 64 -20.02 11.60 5.50
C ALA A 64 -19.66 12.75 6.46
N ARG A 65 -18.46 12.71 7.05
CA ARG A 65 -17.97 13.80 7.93
C ARG A 65 -17.74 15.12 7.18
N ALA A 66 -17.33 15.06 5.91
CA ALA A 66 -17.17 16.26 5.09
C ALA A 66 -18.53 16.91 4.79
N LEU A 67 -19.54 16.11 4.44
CA LEU A 67 -20.91 16.57 4.20
C LEU A 67 -21.55 17.16 5.46
N GLU A 68 -21.42 16.49 6.61
CA GLU A 68 -21.95 17.01 7.88
C GLU A 68 -21.33 18.37 8.25
N ARG A 69 -20.03 18.54 8.00
CA ARG A 69 -19.36 19.83 8.22
C ARG A 69 -19.88 20.91 7.26
N ALA A 70 -20.15 20.57 6.00
CA ALA A 70 -20.71 21.49 5.02
C ALA A 70 -22.14 21.92 5.44
N ASP A 71 -23.01 20.98 5.78
CA ASP A 71 -24.37 21.26 6.25
C ASP A 71 -24.41 22.09 7.54
N ALA A 72 -23.46 21.87 8.45
CA ALA A 72 -23.32 22.69 9.64
C ALA A 72 -22.94 24.14 9.29
N ARG A 73 -22.05 24.32 8.30
CA ARG A 73 -21.62 25.64 7.81
C ARG A 73 -22.78 26.38 7.16
N ASP A 74 -23.50 25.71 6.27
CA ASP A 74 -24.63 26.28 5.53
C ASP A 74 -25.74 26.75 6.48
N ARG A 75 -26.04 25.98 7.52
CA ARG A 75 -27.02 26.39 8.55
C ARG A 75 -26.56 27.60 9.36
N MET A 76 -25.26 27.72 9.63
CA MET A 76 -24.73 28.88 10.35
C MET A 76 -24.77 30.14 9.48
N ASP A 77 -24.44 30.02 8.20
CA ASP A 77 -24.46 31.14 7.26
C ASP A 77 -25.91 31.58 6.97
N ALA A 78 -26.85 30.64 6.82
CA ALA A 78 -28.28 30.94 6.70
C ALA A 78 -28.85 31.66 7.93
N ARG A 79 -28.39 31.32 9.15
CA ARG A 79 -28.76 32.02 10.38
C ARG A 79 -28.14 33.41 10.52
N ARG A 80 -27.00 33.67 9.88
CA ARG A 80 -26.36 35.00 9.87
C ARG A 80 -26.96 35.93 8.81
N ALA A 81 -27.53 35.36 7.75
CA ALA A 81 -28.17 36.10 6.66
C ALA A 81 -29.64 36.47 6.94
N ALA A 82 -30.24 35.94 8.01
CA ALA A 82 -31.57 36.26 8.51
C ALA A 82 -31.50 37.26 9.67
#